data_AF-A0A3L7WAA1-F1
#
_entry.id   AF-A0A3L7WAA1-F1
#
_cell.length_a   1.000
_cell.length_b   1.000
_cell.length_c   1.000
_cell.angle_alpha   90.00
_cell.angle_beta   90.00
_cell.angle_gamma   90.00
#
_symmetry.space_group_name_H-M   'P 1'
#
loop_
_entity.id
_entity.type
_entity.pdbx_description
1 polymer ?
#
loop_
_entity_poly.entity_id
_entity_poly.type
_entity_poly.pdbx_seq_one_letter_code
_entity_poly.pdbx_strand_id
1 'polypeptide(L)' 'MRVDAPQAPNGAAVSILLFDEASAQVLYHHNGNEPLAPASLTKIATAIVAIEHGDLDRRVTTDVDSRVMRGSTVMGL' A
#
# COMPACT_ATOMS: atom_id res chain seq x y z
N MET A 1 0.44 -34.26 1.89
CA MET A 1 1.32 -33.41 1.07
C MET A 1 1.89 -32.34 2.00
N ARG A 2 3.17 -32.43 2.37
CA ARG A 2 3.84 -31.35 3.11
C ARG A 2 4.07 -30.24 2.10
N VAL A 3 3.40 -29.11 2.28
CA VAL A 3 3.75 -27.89 1.57
C VAL A 3 4.96 -27.37 2.32
N ASP A 4 6.13 -27.39 1.68
CA ASP A 4 7.33 -26.83 2.29
C ASP A 4 7.07 -25.36 2.66
N ALA A 5 7.57 -24.92 3.81
CA ALA A 5 7.41 -23.54 4.24
C ALA A 5 7.95 -22.61 3.13
N PRO A 6 7.27 -21.49 2.81
CA PRO A 6 7.71 -20.61 1.74
C PRO A 6 9.16 -20.20 1.95
N GLN A 7 10.01 -20.48 0.97
CA GLN A 7 11.38 -20.05 1.03
C GLN A 7 11.44 -18.52 0.96
N ALA A 8 12.28 -17.92 1.80
CA ALA A 8 12.44 -16.46 1.86
C ALA A 8 12.64 -15.89 0.44
N PRO A 9 11.90 -14.82 0.05
CA PRO A 9 12.13 -14.18 -1.22
C PRO A 9 13.59 -13.71 -1.31
N ASN A 10 14.27 -14.03 -2.41
CA ASN A 10 15.59 -13.47 -2.67
C ASN A 10 15.46 -11.95 -2.88
N GLY A 11 15.98 -11.13 -1.97
CA GLY A 11 15.95 -9.67 -2.09
C GLY A 11 16.48 -8.94 -0.85
N ALA A 12 16.90 -7.69 -1.04
CA ALA A 12 17.44 -6.81 0.02
C ALA A 12 16.36 -5.90 0.65
N ALA A 13 15.11 -6.36 0.71
CA ALA A 13 14.04 -5.57 1.29
C ALA A 13 14.23 -5.44 2.81
N VAL A 14 14.03 -4.23 3.33
CA VAL A 14 14.15 -3.94 4.77
C VAL A 14 13.04 -4.62 5.59
N SER A 15 11.86 -4.79 4.99
CA SER A 15 10.72 -5.49 5.60
C SER A 15 9.86 -6.19 4.54
N ILE A 16 9.30 -7.35 4.90
CA ILE A 16 8.43 -8.20 4.07
C ILE A 16 7.35 -8.83 4.96
N LEU A 17 6.11 -8.83 4.48
CA LEU A 17 5.01 -9.62 5.04
C LEU A 17 4.27 -10.34 3.90
N LEU A 18 4.11 -11.65 4.02
CA LEU A 18 3.30 -12.49 3.13
C LEU A 18 2.25 -13.21 3.97
N PHE A 19 1.00 -13.10 3.57
CA PHE A 19 -0.12 -13.76 4.23
C PHE A 19 -1.11 -14.30 3.21
N ASP A 20 -1.85 -15.32 3.60
CA ASP A 20 -3.01 -15.81 2.86
C ASP A 20 -4.19 -14.87 3.08
N GLU A 21 -4.77 -14.36 2.00
CA GLU A 21 -5.81 -13.31 2.06
C GLU A 21 -7.11 -13.81 2.70
N ALA A 22 -7.53 -15.05 2.40
CA ALA A 22 -8.79 -15.60 2.90
C ALA A 22 -8.74 -15.94 4.40
N SER A 23 -7.63 -16.50 4.89
CA SER A 23 -7.47 -16.93 6.28
C SER A 23 -6.74 -15.93 7.17
N ALA A 24 -6.13 -14.89 6.58
CA ALA A 24 -5.19 -13.99 7.22
C ALA A 24 -3.97 -14.69 7.84
N GLN A 25 -3.68 -15.95 7.46
CA GLN A 25 -2.53 -16.68 7.97
C GLN A 25 -1.23 -16.07 7.42
N VAL A 26 -0.33 -15.66 8.30
CA VAL A 26 1.02 -15.25 7.91
C VAL A 26 1.81 -16.47 7.42
N LEU A 27 2.23 -16.42 6.16
CA LEU A 27 2.99 -17.48 5.50
C LEU A 27 4.50 -17.24 5.62
N TYR A 28 4.92 -15.96 5.64
CA TYR A 28 6.31 -15.55 5.81
C TYR A 28 6.39 -14.09 6.30
N HIS A 29 7.36 -13.76 7.14
CA HIS A 29 7.67 -12.36 7.46
C HIS A 29 9.16 -12.14 7.70
N HIS A 30 9.63 -10.93 7.39
CA HIS A 30 10.94 -10.39 7.78
C HIS A 30 10.70 -8.95 8.24
N ASN A 31 10.89 -8.65 9.52
CA ASN A 31 10.60 -7.33 10.11
C ASN A 31 9.19 -6.77 9.79
N GLY A 32 8.18 -7.65 9.61
CA GLY A 32 6.86 -7.27 9.11
C GLY A 32 6.05 -6.33 10.01
N ASN A 33 6.44 -6.19 11.29
CA ASN A 33 5.81 -5.30 12.28
C ASN A 33 6.67 -4.07 12.59
N GLU A 34 7.79 -3.87 11.89
CA GLU A 34 8.66 -2.72 12.11
C GLU A 34 8.01 -1.44 11.57
N PRO A 35 7.88 -0.36 12.37
CA PRO A 35 7.35 0.90 11.88
C PRO A 35 8.33 1.55 10.89
N LEU A 36 7.93 1.65 9.63
CA LEU A 36 8.71 2.26 8.55
C LEU A 36 7.92 3.40 7.89
N ALA A 37 8.63 4.34 7.29
CA ALA A 37 7.98 5.40 6.49
C ALA A 37 7.25 4.77 5.28
N PRO A 38 5.92 4.89 5.17
CA PRO A 38 5.14 4.18 4.16
C PRO A 38 5.27 4.74 2.73
N ALA A 39 5.86 5.93 2.58
CA ALA A 39 5.93 6.66 1.32
C ALA A 39 4.55 6.70 0.62
N SER A 40 4.47 6.28 -0.64
CA SER A 40 3.20 6.26 -1.39
C SER A 40 2.21 5.18 -0.93
N LEU A 41 2.58 4.23 -0.05
CA LEU A 41 1.63 3.26 0.51
C LEU A 41 0.53 3.95 1.34
N THR A 42 0.76 5.17 1.84
CA THR A 42 -0.27 6.02 2.47
C THR A 42 -1.51 6.20 1.59
N LYS A 43 -1.35 6.11 0.26
CA LYS A 43 -2.45 6.22 -0.70
C LYS A 43 -3.46 5.08 -0.57
N ILE A 44 -3.09 3.91 -0.04
CA ILE A 44 -4.02 2.80 0.23
C ILE A 44 -5.04 3.23 1.29
N ALA A 45 -4.56 3.72 2.44
CA ALA A 45 -5.44 4.22 3.50
C ALA A 45 -6.31 5.40 3.03
N THR A 46 -5.73 6.30 2.23
CA THR A 46 -6.48 7.44 1.65
C THR A 46 -7.61 6.95 0.72
N ALA A 47 -7.33 5.96 -0.12
CA ALA A 47 -8.32 5.38 -1.03
C ALA A 47 -9.46 4.68 -0.26
N ILE A 48 -9.13 3.93 0.80
CA ILE A 48 -10.15 3.30 1.66
C ILE A 48 -11.09 4.35 2.24
N VAL A 49 -10.54 5.43 2.82
CA VAL A 49 -11.35 6.52 3.38
C VAL A 49 -12.25 7.17 2.31
N ALA A 50 -11.70 7.42 1.11
CA ALA A 50 -12.46 8.02 0.02
C ALA A 50 -13.58 7.12 -0.51
N ILE A 51 -13.36 5.79 -0.58
CA ILE A 51 -14.37 4.82 -1.01
C ILE A 51 -15.47 4.67 0.04
N GLU A 52 -15.11 4.60 1.32
CA GLU A 52 -16.06 4.35 2.40
C GLU A 52 -16.91 5.57 2.77
N HIS A 53 -16.35 6.78 2.63
CA HIS A 53 -16.96 8.01 3.14
C HIS A 53 -17.14 9.10 2.08
N GLY A 54 -16.58 8.93 0.89
CA GLY A 54 -16.66 9.90 -0.19
C GLY A 54 -17.87 9.68 -1.11
N ASP A 55 -18.19 10.71 -1.88
CA ASP A 55 -19.09 10.60 -3.02
C ASP A 55 -18.23 10.37 -4.27
N LEU A 56 -18.24 9.12 -4.77
CA LEU A 56 -17.41 8.71 -5.90
C LEU A 56 -17.88 9.29 -7.23
N ASP A 57 -19.14 9.73 -7.33
CA ASP A 57 -19.70 10.37 -8.53
C ASP A 57 -19.51 11.90 -8.50
N ARG A 58 -18.99 12.44 -7.39
CA ARG A 58 -18.73 13.86 -7.22
C ARG A 58 -17.68 14.34 -8.21
N ARG A 59 -18.08 15.28 -9.07
CA ARG A 59 -17.10 16.07 -9.84
C ARG A 59 -16.34 17.01 -8.91
N VAL A 60 -15.02 16.89 -8.93
CA VAL A 60 -14.11 17.78 -8.20
C VAL A 60 -13.45 18.72 -9.19
N THR A 61 -13.55 20.03 -8.96
CA THR A 61 -12.79 21.03 -9.72
C THR A 61 -11.36 21.05 -9.20
N THR A 62 -10.39 20.90 -10.09
CA THR A 62 -8.97 20.93 -9.75
C THR A 62 -8.33 22.18 -10.33
N ASP A 63 -7.42 22.79 -9.58
CA ASP A 63 -6.52 23.85 -10.05
C ASP A 63 -5.11 23.44 -9.64
N VAL A 64 -4.31 23.06 -10.63
CA VAL A 64 -3.05 22.35 -10.42
C VAL A 64 -1.99 22.91 -11.34
N ASP A 65 -0.91 23.43 -10.75
CA ASP A 65 0.31 23.76 -11.48
C ASP A 65 1.33 22.62 -11.35
N SER A 66 1.46 21.83 -12.41
CA SER A 66 2.38 20.70 -12.47
C SER A 66 3.85 21.08 -12.33
N ARG A 67 4.21 22.36 -12.53
CA ARG A 67 5.60 22.85 -12.39
C ARG A 67 6.03 22.99 -10.94
N VAL A 68 5.08 23.15 -10.01
CA VAL A 68 5.36 23.22 -8.57
C VAL A 68 5.11 21.89 -7.86
N MET A 69 4.54 20.91 -8.56
CA MET A 69 4.39 19.54 -8.06
C MET A 69 5.74 18.82 -8.01
N ARG A 70 6.17 18.42 -6.81
CA ARG A 70 7.38 17.62 -6.59
C ARG A 70 6.98 16.22 -6.09
N GLY A 71 7.72 15.18 -6.49
CA GLY A 71 7.50 13.79 -6.02
C GLY A 71 6.27 13.09 -6.62
N SER A 72 5.68 12.12 -5.90
CA SER A 72 4.53 11.31 -6.34
C SER A 72 3.17 12.02 -6.11
N THR A 73 2.95 13.15 -6.78
CA THR A 73 1.91 14.14 -6.45
C THR A 73 0.55 13.97 -7.16
N VAL A 74 0.27 12.85 -7.81
CA VAL A 74 -0.92 12.69 -8.70
C VAL A 74 -2.05 11.83 -8.07
N MET A 75 -2.27 11.89 -6.75
CA MET A 75 -3.42 11.16 -6.18
C MET A 75 -4.69 12.01 -6.38
N GLY A 76 -5.57 11.57 -7.28
CA GLY A 76 -6.86 12.22 -7.54
C GLY A 76 -6.80 13.52 -8.36
N LEU A 77 -5.70 13.73 -9.10
CA LEU A 77 -5.54 14.81 -10.09
C LEU A 77 -5.36 14.25 -11.49
#